data_AF-A0A9W8N8K4-F1
#
_entry.id   AF-A0A9W8N8K4-F1
#
_cell.length_a   1.000
_cell.length_b   1.000
_cell.length_c   1.000
_cell.angle_alpha   90.00
_cell.angle_beta   90.00
_cell.angle_gamma   90.00
#
_symmetry.space_group_name_H-M   'P 1'
#
loop_
_entity.id
_entity.type
_entity.pdbx_description
1 polymer ?
#
loop_
_entity_poly.entity_id
_entity_poly.type
_entity_poly.pdbx_seq_one_letter_code
_entity_poly.pdbx_strand_id
1 'polypeptide(L)'
;MIEALPFKTPLQPYATWVMLILISILTLTNGFQVFVDFTASSFLAAYITIPIFLVLYLVHKAWFRTPWAIKIEDIDVITGKKEMDELAESEEEPVPKNWAQKAWFWLA
;
A
#
# COMPACT_ATOMS: atom_id res chain seq x y z
N MET A 1 18.44 4.91 4.83
CA MET A 1 17.42 4.53 3.83
C MET A 1 16.19 5.42 3.89
N ILE A 2 15.56 5.60 5.07
CA ILE A 2 14.37 6.46 5.21
C ILE A 2 14.67 7.92 4.83
N GLU A 3 15.88 8.41 5.10
CA GLU A 3 16.27 9.78 4.77
C GLU A 3 16.40 10.07 3.27
N ALA A 4 16.63 9.04 2.45
CA ALA A 4 16.79 9.15 1.01
C ALA A 4 15.45 9.02 0.25
N LEU A 5 14.33 8.85 0.95
CA LEU A 5 13.01 8.76 0.32
C LEU A 5 12.47 10.17 0.04
N PRO A 6 12.00 10.47 -1.18
CA PRO A 6 11.41 11.77 -1.50
C PRO A 6 10.09 12.01 -0.75
N PHE A 7 9.30 10.96 -0.52
CA PHE A 7 8.04 11.02 0.22
C PHE A 7 8.17 10.42 1.61
N LYS A 8 8.11 11.26 2.64
CA LYS A 8 8.14 10.84 4.04
C LYS A 8 6.92 11.37 4.77
N THR A 9 6.17 10.48 5.42
CA THR A 9 5.14 10.90 6.36
C THR A 9 5.78 11.19 7.72
N PRO A 10 5.27 12.16 8.50
CA PRO A 10 5.75 12.36 9.86
C PRO A 10 5.57 11.06 10.66
N LEU A 11 6.55 10.73 11.52
CA LEU A 11 6.55 9.56 12.42
C LEU A 11 6.79 8.18 11.77
N GLN A 12 7.30 8.09 10.53
CA GLN A 12 7.83 6.82 10.03
C GLN A 12 9.07 6.39 10.83
N PRO A 13 9.29 5.07 11.04
CA PRO A 13 8.48 3.93 10.60
C PRO A 13 7.41 3.49 11.63
N TYR A 14 7.40 4.07 12.83
CA TYR A 14 6.53 3.62 13.92
C TYR A 14 5.04 3.82 13.63
N ALA A 15 4.67 4.92 12.97
CA ALA A 15 3.30 5.17 12.56
C ALA A 15 2.79 4.06 11.62
N THR A 16 3.62 3.55 10.71
CA THR A 16 3.26 2.48 9.79
C THR A 16 2.93 1.19 10.53
N TRP A 17 3.74 0.81 11.54
CA TRP A 17 3.48 -0.38 12.36
C TRP A 17 2.20 -0.25 13.18
N VAL A 18 1.96 0.92 13.80
CA VAL A 18 0.75 1.18 14.56
C VAL A 18 -0.50 1.12 13.66
N MET A 19 -0.45 1.74 12.48
CA MET A 19 -1.55 1.71 11.52
C MET A 19 -1.80 0.30 10.99
N LEU A 20 -0.77 -0.48 10.73
CA LEU A 20 -0.90 -1.87 10.28
C LEU A 20 -1.62 -2.73 11.34
N ILE A 21 -1.24 -2.58 12.61
CA ILE A 21 -1.90 -3.29 13.73
C ILE A 21 -3.36 -2.83 13.85
N LEU A 22 -3.62 -1.52 13.81
CA LEU A 22 -4.95 -0.96 13.97
C LEU A 22 -5.90 -1.39 12.83
N ILE A 23 -5.44 -1.34 11.59
CA ILE A 23 -6.21 -1.80 10.43
C ILE A 23 -6.49 -3.30 10.55
N SER A 24 -5.49 -4.11 10.94
CA SER A 24 -5.68 -5.56 11.12
C SER A 24 -6.76 -5.86 12.16
N ILE A 25 -6.74 -5.18 13.31
CA ILE A 25 -7.78 -5.31 14.35
C ILE A 25 -9.13 -4.88 13.79
N LEU A 26 -9.20 -3.73 13.11
CA LEU A 26 -10.45 -3.20 12.56
C LEU A 26 -11.06 -4.12 11.51
N THR A 27 -10.24 -4.73 10.65
CA THR A 27 -10.69 -5.74 9.67
C THR A 27 -11.26 -6.97 10.36
N LEU A 28 -10.67 -7.43 11.46
CA LEU A 28 -11.18 -8.59 12.21
C LEU A 28 -12.46 -8.27 12.99
N THR A 29 -12.55 -7.07 13.58
CA THR A 29 -13.70 -6.64 14.41
C THR A 29 -14.86 -6.07 13.59
N ASN A 30 -14.66 -5.75 12.30
CA ASN A 30 -15.69 -5.19 11.42
C ASN A 30 -17.00 -6.00 11.42
N GLY A 31 -16.90 -7.34 11.52
CA GLY A 31 -18.03 -8.26 11.52
C GLY A 31 -18.50 -8.71 12.90
N PHE A 32 -18.11 -8.05 14.01
CA PHE A 32 -18.40 -8.54 15.37
C PHE A 32 -19.91 -8.75 15.63
N GLN A 33 -20.77 -7.93 15.02
CA GLN A 33 -22.23 -8.04 15.15
C GLN A 33 -22.79 -9.37 14.61
N VAL A 34 -22.09 -10.02 13.68
CA VAL A 34 -22.47 -11.34 13.14
C VAL A 34 -22.45 -12.42 14.22
N PHE A 35 -21.62 -12.26 15.27
CA PHE A 35 -21.58 -13.21 16.38
C PHE A 35 -22.73 -13.03 17.37
N VAL A 36 -23.49 -11.93 17.29
CA VAL A 36 -24.65 -11.65 18.14
C VAL A 36 -25.94 -12.15 17.51
N ASP A 37 -26.12 -11.91 16.20
CA ASP A 37 -27.26 -12.42 15.42
C ASP A 37 -26.74 -13.26 14.24
N PHE A 38 -26.57 -14.56 14.50
CA PHE A 38 -25.93 -15.46 13.54
C PHE A 38 -26.88 -15.80 12.40
N THR A 39 -26.73 -15.08 11.28
CA THR A 39 -27.34 -15.43 9.99
C THR A 39 -26.23 -15.70 8.97
N ALA A 40 -26.35 -16.79 8.21
CA ALA A 40 -25.36 -17.18 7.20
C ALA A 40 -25.09 -16.07 6.16
N SER A 41 -26.12 -15.30 5.81
CA SER A 41 -26.00 -14.14 4.91
C SER A 41 -25.12 -13.03 5.50
N SER A 42 -25.28 -12.73 6.79
CA SER A 42 -24.51 -11.67 7.48
C SER A 42 -23.06 -12.07 7.69
N PHE A 43 -22.80 -13.35 7.99
CA PHE A 43 -21.44 -13.89 8.11
C PHE A 43 -20.71 -13.87 6.78
N LEU A 44 -21.36 -14.32 5.71
CA LEU A 44 -20.76 -14.27 4.39
C LEU A 44 -20.49 -12.81 3.98
N ALA A 45 -21.47 -11.91 4.10
CA ALA A 45 -21.28 -10.51 3.72
C ALA A 45 -20.14 -9.81 4.48
N ALA A 46 -19.99 -10.07 5.78
CA ALA A 46 -18.94 -9.44 6.60
C ALA A 46 -17.53 -9.98 6.32
N TYR A 47 -17.39 -11.25 5.93
CA TYR A 47 -16.09 -11.91 5.85
C TYR A 47 -15.71 -12.44 4.46
N ILE A 48 -16.54 -12.27 3.42
CA ILE A 48 -16.29 -12.79 2.05
C ILE A 48 -14.97 -12.30 1.43
N THR A 49 -14.51 -11.10 1.80
CA THR A 49 -13.29 -10.51 1.27
C THR A 49 -12.04 -11.32 1.64
N ILE A 50 -12.01 -11.94 2.83
CA ILE A 50 -10.84 -12.71 3.30
C ILE A 50 -10.64 -13.99 2.47
N PRO A 51 -11.65 -14.87 2.28
CA PRO A 51 -11.55 -16.01 1.39
C PRO A 51 -11.24 -15.64 -0.06
N ILE A 52 -11.85 -14.58 -0.61
CA ILE A 52 -11.57 -14.14 -1.98
C ILE A 52 -10.10 -13.75 -2.13
N PHE A 53 -9.57 -12.95 -1.19
CA PHE A 53 -8.16 -12.57 -1.20
C PHE A 53 -7.25 -13.80 -1.12
N LEU A 54 -7.55 -14.76 -0.24
CA LEU A 54 -6.79 -16.01 -0.13
C LEU A 54 -6.84 -16.84 -1.42
N VAL A 55 -8.00 -16.97 -2.07
CA VAL A 55 -8.12 -17.72 -3.33
C VAL A 55 -7.31 -17.05 -4.43
N LEU A 56 -7.42 -15.73 -4.60
CA LEU A 56 -6.63 -14.99 -5.58
C LEU A 56 -5.12 -15.14 -5.32
N TYR A 57 -4.71 -15.03 -4.06
CA TYR A 57 -3.31 -15.23 -3.67
C TYR A 57 -2.82 -16.65 -3.98
N LEU A 58 -3.59 -17.68 -3.61
CA LEU A 58 -3.23 -19.07 -3.85
C LEU A 58 -3.23 -19.44 -5.34
N VAL A 59 -4.17 -18.91 -6.13
CA VAL A 59 -4.20 -19.10 -7.59
C VAL A 59 -2.97 -18.48 -8.23
N HIS A 60 -2.64 -17.22 -7.89
CA HIS A 60 -1.42 -16.57 -8.36
C HIS A 60 -0.18 -17.39 -7.94
N LYS A 61 -0.14 -17.85 -6.68
CA LYS A 61 0.97 -18.65 -6.18
C LYS A 61 1.13 -19.98 -6.91
N ALA A 62 0.03 -20.68 -7.16
CA ALA A 62 0.00 -21.96 -7.87
C ALA A 62 0.40 -21.82 -9.34
N TRP A 63 0.00 -20.72 -9.98
CA TRP A 63 0.32 -20.43 -11.39
C TRP A 63 1.78 -20.02 -11.58
N PHE A 64 2.25 -19.03 -10.81
CA PHE A 64 3.59 -18.46 -10.98
C PHE A 64 4.68 -19.24 -10.23
N ARG A 65 4.31 -20.21 -9.37
CA ARG A 65 5.21 -21.08 -8.59
C ARG A 65 6.38 -20.34 -7.93
N THR A 66 6.12 -19.13 -7.44
CA THR A 66 7.15 -18.31 -6.79
C THR A 66 7.51 -18.88 -5.42
N PRO A 67 8.75 -18.71 -4.93
CA PRO A 67 9.15 -19.13 -3.58
C PRO A 67 8.26 -18.49 -2.51
N TRP A 68 7.88 -19.25 -1.46
CA TRP A 68 6.93 -18.80 -0.41
C TRP A 68 7.38 -17.55 0.35
N ALA A 69 8.68 -17.46 0.60
CA ALA A 69 9.33 -16.27 1.11
C ALA A 69 10.64 -16.08 0.34
N ILE A 70 10.87 -14.87 -0.16
CA ILE A 70 12.17 -14.46 -0.69
C ILE A 70 12.93 -13.89 0.51
N LYS A 71 14.19 -14.27 0.69
CA LYS A 71 15.02 -13.66 1.74
C LYS A 71 15.14 -12.17 1.44
N ILE A 72 15.10 -11.34 2.47
CA ILE A 72 15.18 -9.88 2.33
C ILE A 72 16.44 -9.46 1.53
N GLU A 73 17.53 -10.20 1.69
CA GLU A 73 18.81 -9.97 0.99
C GLU A 73 18.75 -10.24 -0.52
N ASP A 74 17.86 -11.13 -0.95
CA ASP A 74 17.69 -11.51 -2.36
C ASP A 74 16.64 -10.61 -3.07
N ILE A 75 15.98 -9.70 -2.34
CA ILE A 75 15.02 -8.76 -2.91
C ILE A 75 15.78 -7.57 -3.45
N ASP A 76 15.90 -7.52 -4.78
CA ASP A 76 16.49 -6.37 -5.46
C ASP A 76 15.53 -5.18 -5.48
N VAL A 77 15.87 -4.17 -4.69
CA VAL A 77 15.16 -2.87 -4.59
C VAL A 77 16.06 -1.71 -5.05
N ILE A 78 17.24 -2.01 -5.60
CA ILE A 78 18.27 -1.01 -5.92
C ILE A 78 18.48 -0.89 -7.43
N THR A 79 18.36 -2.00 -8.18
CA THR A 79 18.51 -1.97 -9.64
C THR A 79 17.47 -1.04 -10.26
N GLY A 80 17.92 -0.14 -11.15
CA GLY A 80 17.08 0.86 -11.81
C GLY A 80 16.73 2.08 -10.95
N LYS A 81 16.99 2.05 -9.64
CA LYS A 81 16.71 3.17 -8.74
C LYS A 81 17.48 4.43 -9.16
N LYS A 82 18.77 4.29 -9.44
CA LYS A 82 19.64 5.42 -9.77
C LYS A 82 19.19 6.14 -11.05
N GLU A 83 18.80 5.38 -12.08
CA GLU A 83 18.30 5.96 -13.34
C GLU A 83 16.98 6.72 -13.12
N MET A 84 16.09 6.19 -12.29
CA MET A 84 14.84 6.87 -11.92
C MET A 84 15.07 8.12 -11.06
N ASP A 85 16.00 8.09 -10.12
CA ASP A 85 16.36 9.26 -9.30
C ASP A 85 16.94 10.38 -10.19
N GLU A 86 17.83 10.04 -11.13
CA GLU A 86 18.41 11.00 -12.10
C GLU A 86 17.35 11.59 -13.04
N LEU A 87 16.40 10.78 -13.50
CA LEU A 87 15.25 11.25 -14.28
C LEU A 87 14.38 12.22 -13.48
N ALA A 88 14.06 11.89 -12.21
CA ALA A 88 13.27 12.75 -11.35
C ALA A 88 13.96 14.08 -11.03
N GLU A 89 15.29 14.08 -10.86
CA GLU A 89 16.08 15.31 -10.69
C GLU A 89 16.15 16.15 -11.97
N SER A 90 16.06 15.52 -13.15
CA SER A 90 16.04 16.20 -14.45
C SER A 90 14.67 16.77 -14.84
N GLU A 91 13.60 16.41 -14.13
CA GLU A 91 12.28 17.01 -14.35
C GLU A 91 12.27 18.44 -13.76
N GLU A 92 12.37 19.44 -14.65
CA GLU A 92 12.23 20.83 -14.27
C GLU A 92 10.80 21.12 -13.79
N GLU A 93 10.65 21.62 -12.56
CA GLU A 93 9.35 22.06 -12.05
C GLU A 93 8.73 23.12 -12.97
N PRO A 94 7.44 23.01 -13.34
CA PRO A 94 6.81 23.96 -14.24
C PRO A 94 6.74 25.35 -13.59
N VAL A 95 7.64 26.26 -14.00
CA VAL A 95 7.67 27.63 -13.46
C VAL A 95 6.41 28.38 -13.93
N PRO A 96 5.52 28.82 -13.02
CA PRO A 96 4.31 29.52 -13.40
C PRO A 96 4.67 30.89 -14.00
N LYS A 97 4.34 31.10 -15.27
CA LYS A 97 4.57 32.37 -15.95
C LYS A 97 3.48 33.40 -15.63
N ASN A 98 2.26 32.92 -15.32
CA ASN A 98 1.07 33.76 -15.05
C ASN A 98 0.35 33.38 -13.74
N TRP A 99 -0.47 34.30 -13.22
CA TRP A 99 -1.27 34.09 -11.99
C TRP A 99 -2.27 32.93 -12.11
N ALA A 100 -2.87 32.72 -13.30
CA ALA A 100 -3.78 31.60 -13.55
C ALA A 100 -3.06 30.25 -13.51
N GLN A 101 -1.81 30.19 -14.00
CA GLN A 101 -0.98 28.99 -13.90
C GLN A 101 -0.55 28.73 -12.45
N LYS A 102 -0.27 29.78 -11.67
CA LYS A 102 0.03 29.65 -10.25
C LYS A 102 -1.16 29.10 -9.44
N ALA A 103 -2.38 29.51 -9.76
CA ALA A 103 -3.59 28.96 -9.15
C ALA A 103 -3.85 27.51 -9.61
N TRP A 104 -3.61 27.20 -10.88
CA TRP A 104 -3.76 25.85 -11.42
C TRP A 104 -2.75 24.86 -10.81
N PHE A 105 -1.46 25.23 -10.73
CA PHE A 105 -0.40 24.42 -10.10
C PHE A 105 -0.49 24.32 -8.58
N TRP A 106 -1.34 25.13 -7.93
CA TRP A 106 -1.64 24.96 -6.52
C TRP A 106 -2.78 23.95 -6.29
N LEU A 107 -3.67 23.80 -7.29
CA LEU A 107 -4.82 22.91 -7.24
C LEU A 107 -4.48 21.49 -7.74
N ALA A 108 -3.60 21.38 -8.73
CA ALA A 108 -3.16 20.15 -9.39
C ALA A 108 -1.74 19.78 -8.97
#